data_AF-A0A7J3TEG2-F1
#
_entry.id   AF-A0A7J3TEG2-F1
#
_cell.length_a   1.000
_cell.length_b   1.000
_cell.length_c   1.000
_cell.angle_alpha   90.00
_cell.angle_beta   90.00
_cell.angle_gamma   90.00
#
_symmetry.space_group_name_H-M   'P 1'
#
loop_
_entity.id
_entity.type
_entity.pdbx_description
1 polymer ?
#
loop_
_entity_poly.entity_id
_entity_poly.type
_entity_poly.pdbx_seq_one_letter_code
_entity_poly.pdbx_strand_id
1 'polypeptide(L)'
;MSWIPIRSAEKSAYSLCMKMTENHSLTIKSFKKDRTVEITRLSNSYRINEDGFEKQVYEIGIDKLKHELKKLIEKEFPRSHQVMLTIRSKVS
;
A
#
# COMPACT_ATOMS: atom_id res chain seq x y z
N MET A 1 -0.36 14.48 3.45
CA MET A 1 -0.23 13.59 2.27
C MET A 1 1.16 13.80 1.71
N SER A 2 1.95 12.74 1.55
CA SER A 2 3.35 12.87 1.15
C SER A 2 3.58 12.16 -0.17
N TRP A 3 3.97 12.93 -1.19
CA TRP A 3 4.52 12.38 -2.44
C TRP A 3 5.92 11.89 -2.16
N ILE A 4 6.20 10.64 -2.53
CA ILE A 4 7.51 10.05 -2.34
C ILE A 4 8.01 9.44 -3.65
N PRO A 5 9.34 9.44 -3.88
CA PRO A 5 9.92 8.71 -5.01
C PRO A 5 9.56 7.23 -4.97
N ILE A 6 9.22 6.67 -6.12
CA ILE A 6 8.84 5.24 -6.25
C ILE A 6 9.90 4.30 -5.68
N ARG A 7 11.19 4.66 -5.84
CA ARG A 7 12.35 3.89 -5.35
C ARG A 7 12.38 3.76 -3.83
N SER A 8 11.82 4.74 -3.12
CA SER A 8 11.72 4.74 -1.67
C SER A 8 10.35 4.28 -1.18
N ALA A 9 9.39 4.08 -2.10
CA ALA A 9 8.00 3.80 -1.74
C ALA A 9 7.83 2.48 -1.01
N GLU A 10 8.57 1.43 -1.41
CA GLU A 10 8.54 0.14 -0.72
C GLU A 10 8.92 0.30 0.76
N LYS A 11 10.09 0.91 1.01
CA LYS A 11 10.62 1.08 2.36
C LYS A 11 9.72 1.98 3.22
N SER A 12 9.22 3.07 2.65
CA SER A 12 8.30 3.97 3.34
C SER A 12 6.97 3.29 3.66
N ALA A 13 6.36 2.62 2.69
CA ALA A 13 5.10 1.90 2.89
C ALA A 13 5.25 0.80 3.94
N TYR A 14 6.30 -0.01 3.85
CA TYR A 14 6.60 -1.05 4.84
C TYR A 14 6.75 -0.48 6.25
N SER A 15 7.54 0.59 6.42
CA SER A 15 7.72 1.21 7.73
C SER A 15 6.42 1.78 8.30
N LEU A 16 5.53 2.30 7.45
CA LEU A 16 4.22 2.80 7.89
C LEU A 16 3.31 1.64 8.30
N CYS A 17 3.20 0.59 7.49
CA CYS A 17 2.40 -0.59 7.79
C CYS A 17 2.82 -1.30 9.08
N MET A 18 4.11 -1.30 9.43
CA MET A 18 4.60 -1.87 10.69
C MET A 18 4.29 -1.00 11.92
N LYS A 19 4.08 0.31 11.73
CA LYS A 19 3.72 1.26 12.79
C LYS A 19 2.22 1.43 12.95
N MET A 20 1.42 0.93 12.00
CA MET A 20 -0.03 1.03 12.02
C MET A 20 -0.64 0.12 13.07
N THR A 21 -1.61 0.63 13.81
CA THR A 21 -2.48 -0.17 14.67
C THR A 21 -3.57 -0.84 13.84
N GLU A 22 -4.26 -1.81 14.43
CA GLU A 22 -5.38 -2.48 13.77
C GLU A 22 -6.43 -1.48 13.25
N ASN A 23 -7.11 -1.85 12.17
CA ASN A 23 -8.12 -1.03 11.47
C ASN A 23 -7.59 0.26 10.83
N HIS A 24 -6.28 0.50 10.82
CA HIS A 24 -5.72 1.54 9.98
C HIS A 24 -5.48 1.01 8.56
N SER A 25 -5.64 1.86 7.55
CA SER A 25 -5.28 1.55 6.18
C SER A 25 -4.22 2.52 5.64
N LEU A 26 -3.28 1.99 4.87
CA LEU A 26 -2.33 2.75 4.07
C LEU A 26 -2.85 2.72 2.63
N THR A 27 -3.12 3.90 2.08
CA THR A 27 -3.47 4.06 0.68
C THR A 27 -2.28 4.58 -0.10
N ILE A 28 -1.90 3.87 -1.15
CA ILE A 28 -0.90 4.24 -2.15
C ILE A 28 -1.65 4.64 -3.42
N LYS A 29 -1.40 5.84 -3.94
CA LYS A 29 -2.03 6.33 -5.18
C LYS A 29 -0.98 6.73 -6.21
N SER A 30 -1.31 6.47 -7.48
CA SER A 30 -0.55 7.00 -8.61
C SER A 30 -0.67 8.52 -8.69
N PHE A 31 0.23 9.14 -9.46
CA PHE A 31 0.15 10.58 -9.74
C PHE A 31 -1.17 11.01 -10.37
N LYS A 32 -1.66 10.21 -11.32
CA LYS A 32 -2.94 10.44 -12.02
C LYS A 32 -4.16 10.04 -11.19
N LYS A 33 -3.96 9.42 -10.02
CA LYS A 33 -5.01 8.89 -9.12
C LYS A 33 -5.93 7.86 -9.79
N ASP A 34 -5.48 7.27 -10.90
CA ASP A 34 -6.15 6.23 -11.67
C ASP A 34 -5.85 4.82 -11.14
N ARG A 35 -4.84 4.68 -10.28
CA ARG A 35 -4.46 3.42 -9.63
C ARG A 35 -4.30 3.64 -8.15
N THR A 36 -4.96 2.79 -7.37
CA THR A 36 -4.95 2.82 -5.92
C THR A 36 -4.65 1.43 -5.37
N VAL A 37 -3.76 1.36 -4.40
CA VAL A 37 -3.55 0.17 -3.58
C VAL A 37 -3.82 0.54 -2.13
N GLU A 38 -4.76 -0.15 -1.49
CA GLU A 38 -5.07 0.03 -0.08
C GLU A 38 -4.63 -1.19 0.72
N ILE A 39 -3.91 -0.95 1.81
CA ILE A 39 -3.36 -1.98 2.69
C ILE A 39 -3.92 -1.73 4.09
N THR A 40 -4.85 -2.57 4.52
CA THR A 40 -5.48 -2.48 5.84
C THR A 40 -4.78 -3.42 6.82
N ARG A 41 -4.39 -2.88 7.98
CA ARG A 41 -3.85 -3.67 9.09
C ARG A 41 -4.99 -4.45 9.77
N LEU A 42 -4.88 -5.76 9.75
CA LEU A 42 -5.69 -6.68 10.56
C LEU A 42 -4.86 -7.15 11.76
N SER A 43 -5.45 -7.95 12.65
CA SER A 43 -4.79 -8.37 13.88
C SER A 43 -3.49 -9.16 13.63
N ASN A 44 -3.55 -10.17 12.75
CA ASN A 44 -2.40 -11.03 12.41
C ASN A 44 -2.04 -11.03 10.92
N SER A 45 -2.64 -10.15 10.13
CA SER A 45 -2.48 -10.13 8.68
C SER A 45 -2.63 -8.71 8.13
N TYR A 46 -2.47 -8.58 6.82
CA TYR A 46 -2.81 -7.38 6.08
C TYR A 46 -3.80 -7.75 4.97
N ARG A 47 -4.85 -6.94 4.82
CA ARG A 47 -5.73 -7.01 3.67
C ARG A 47 -5.27 -6.02 2.63
N ILE A 48 -5.00 -6.50 1.42
CA ILE A 48 -4.61 -5.68 0.27
C ILE A 48 -5.81 -5.59 -0.66
N ASN A 49 -6.12 -4.37 -1.10
CA ASN A 49 -7.13 -4.07 -2.09
C ASN A 49 -6.45 -3.28 -3.22
N GLU A 50 -6.35 -3.89 -4.39
CA GLU A 50 -5.85 -3.29 -5.61
C GLU A 50 -7.05 -2.77 -6.42
N ASP A 51 -7.04 -1.48 -6.76
CA ASP A 51 -7.98 -0.83 -7.65
C ASP A 51 -7.18 -0.02 -8.68
N GLY A 52 -6.59 -0.73 -9.63
CA GLY A 52 -5.70 -0.16 -10.63
C GLY A 52 -5.62 -1.03 -11.88
N PHE A 53 -4.43 -1.58 -12.15
CA PHE A 53 -4.21 -2.52 -13.25
C PHE A 53 -4.98 -3.82 -13.02
N GLU A 54 -4.95 -4.33 -11.79
CA GLU A 54 -5.84 -5.39 -11.34
C GLU A 54 -6.84 -4.88 -10.31
N LYS A 55 -8.00 -5.54 -10.26
CA LYS A 55 -9.04 -5.29 -9.27
C LYS A 55 -9.20 -6.52 -8.41
N GLN A 56 -8.43 -6.59 -7.34
CA GLN A 56 -8.38 -7.77 -6.49
C GLN A 56 -8.25 -7.42 -5.01
N VAL A 57 -8.83 -8.29 -4.18
CA VAL A 57 -8.76 -8.20 -2.73
C VAL A 57 -8.27 -9.53 -2.19
N TYR A 58 -7.23 -9.49 -1.38
CA TYR A 58 -6.65 -10.69 -0.78
C TYR A 58 -5.97 -10.33 0.55
N GLU A 59 -5.63 -11.37 1.32
CA GLU A 59 -4.98 -11.23 2.60
C GLU A 59 -3.61 -11.88 2.59
N ILE A 60 -2.66 -11.26 3.27
CA ILE A 60 -1.30 -11.75 3.40
C ILE A 60 -0.86 -11.77 4.86
N GLY A 61 0.02 -12.71 5.19
CA GLY A 61 0.73 -12.73 6.46
C GLY A 61 1.71 -11.57 6.61
N ILE A 62 2.05 -11.25 7.85
CA ILE A 62 2.97 -10.16 8.22
C ILE A 62 4.35 -10.37 7.61
N ASP A 63 4.80 -11.63 7.55
CA ASP A 63 6.06 -12.08 6.99
C ASP A 63 6.20 -11.79 5.49
N LYS A 64 5.08 -11.81 4.75
CA LYS A 64 5.07 -11.60 3.29
C LYS A 64 4.94 -10.15 2.85
N LEU A 65 4.62 -9.24 3.77
CA LEU A 65 4.30 -7.84 3.46
C LEU A 65 5.38 -7.14 2.62
N LYS A 66 6.65 -7.31 2.98
CA LYS A 66 7.75 -6.64 2.29
C LYS A 66 7.86 -7.09 0.82
N HIS A 67 7.77 -8.39 0.59
CA HIS A 67 7.85 -8.97 -0.74
C HIS A 67 6.64 -8.56 -1.59
N GLU A 68 5.46 -8.56 -0.99
CA GLU A 68 4.22 -8.18 -1.68
C GLU A 68 4.21 -6.70 -2.05
N LEU A 69 4.64 -5.81 -1.14
CA LEU A 69 4.79 -4.38 -1.42
C LEU A 69 5.69 -4.11 -2.62
N LYS A 70 6.81 -4.82 -2.72
CA LYS A 70 7.73 -4.65 -3.86
C LYS A 70 7.04 -5.05 -5.17
N LYS A 71 6.40 -6.22 -5.20
CA LYS A 71 5.66 -6.69 -6.38
C LYS A 71 4.53 -5.74 -6.77
N LEU A 72 3.74 -5.29 -5.80
CA LEU A 72 2.66 -4.32 -6.00
C LEU A 72 3.19 -3.05 -6.61
N ILE A 73 4.28 -2.50 -6.08
CA ILE A 73 4.87 -1.26 -6.58
C ILE A 73 5.34 -1.42 -8.03
N GLU A 74 6.02 -2.53 -8.35
CA GLU A 74 6.51 -2.81 -9.70
C GLU A 74 5.36 -3.08 -10.70
N LYS A 75 4.31 -3.78 -10.27
CA LYS A 75 3.18 -4.19 -11.12
C LYS A 75 2.17 -3.06 -11.33
N GLU A 76 1.73 -2.41 -10.25
CA GLU A 76 0.73 -1.35 -10.30
C GLU A 76 1.32 0.00 -10.71
N PHE A 77 2.60 0.26 -10.46
CA PHE A 77 3.23 1.56 -10.73
C PHE A 77 4.51 1.49 -11.60
N PRO A 78 4.61 0.67 -12.66
CA PRO A 78 5.86 0.41 -13.39
C PRO A 78 6.49 1.65 -14.03
N ARG A 79 5.68 2.66 -14.37
CA ARG A 79 6.11 3.91 -15.03
C ARG A 79 5.96 5.15 -14.14
N SER A 80 5.61 4.97 -12.86
CA SER A 80 5.42 6.11 -11.96
C SER A 80 6.75 6.53 -11.35
N HIS A 81 7.08 7.82 -11.42
CA HIS A 81 8.28 8.33 -10.75
C HIS A 81 8.05 8.59 -9.25
N GLN A 82 6.81 8.90 -8.88
CA GLN A 82 6.38 9.20 -7.52
C GLN A 82 5.01 8.59 -7.26
N VAL A 83 4.76 8.25 -5.99
CA VAL A 83 3.45 7.82 -5.49
C VAL A 83 3.09 8.62 -4.26
N MET A 84 1.79 8.73 -4.01
CA MET A 84 1.28 9.38 -2.82
C MET A 84 0.95 8.34 -1.76
N LEU A 85 1.51 8.48 -0.56
CA LEU A 85 1.13 7.69 0.60
C LEU A 85 0.19 8.48 1.51
N THR A 86 -0.90 7.84 1.92
CA THR A 86 -1.87 8.40 2.87
C THR A 86 -2.26 7.32 3.87
N ILE A 87 -2.14 7.60 5.17
CA ILE A 87 -2.70 6.73 6.21
C ILE A 87 -4.11 7.23 6.54
N ARG A 88 -5.03 6.29 6.71
CA ARG A 88 -6.40 6.53 7.17
C ARG A 88 -6.67 5.62 8.37
N SER A 89 -7.21 6.19 9.44
CA SER A 89 -7.86 5.39 10.47
C SER A 89 -9.25 5.02 9.95
N LYS A 90 -9.57 3.73 9.87
CA LYS A 90 -10.96 3.33 9.66
C LYS A 90 -11.64 3.53 11.02
N VAL A 91 -12.27 4.70 11.19
CA VAL A 91 -13.17 4.95 12.30
C VAL A 91 -14.41 4.11 12.01
N SER A 92 -14.52 2.97 12.71
CA SER A 92 -15.76 2.21 12.78
C SER A 92 -16.83 3.02 13.49
#